data_AF-A0A969QJ81-F1
#
_entry.id   AF-A0A969QJ81-F1
#
_cell.length_a   1.000
_cell.length_b   1.000
_cell.length_c   1.000
_cell.angle_alpha   90.00
_cell.angle_beta   90.00
_cell.angle_gamma   90.00
#
_symmetry.space_group_name_H-M   'P 1'
#
loop_
_entity.id
_entity.type
_entity.pdbx_description
1 polymer ?
#
loop_
_entity_poly.entity_id
_entity_poly.type
_entity_poly.pdbx_seq_one_letter_code
_entity_poly.pdbx_strand_id
1 'polypeptide(L)'
;MELKREISRVLYLAIREKYERGWYRDAILAAITCLENCIREKANFERDQILINPESCFHRAFGNIDPLIKINERTAIAHLYEQQGFAQIVLGIHQGIRTPRIHGELCDDEKTTNTIIVFIDYLIQRIQAANG
;
A
#
# COMPACT_ATOMS: atom_id res chain seq x y z
N MET A 1 11.18 11.74 14.56
CA MET A 1 9.87 11.94 13.88
C MET A 1 8.81 11.30 14.76
N GLU A 2 7.69 11.97 15.05
CA GLU A 2 6.63 11.38 15.88
C GLU A 2 5.58 10.72 14.97
N LEU A 3 5.83 9.48 14.57
CA LEU A 3 5.07 8.79 13.52
C LEU A 3 3.55 8.86 13.71
N LYS A 4 3.06 8.75 14.96
CA LYS A 4 1.63 8.89 15.34
C LYS A 4 0.96 10.18 14.85
N ARG A 5 1.72 11.27 14.66
CA ARG A 5 1.22 12.57 14.17
C ARG A 5 1.33 12.72 12.66
N GLU A 6 2.15 11.89 12.01
CA GLU A 6 2.45 11.98 10.58
C GLU A 6 1.55 11.10 9.71
N ILE A 7 0.96 10.05 10.31
CA ILE A 7 0.14 9.08 9.58
C ILE A 7 -1.29 9.00 10.13
N SER A 8 -2.20 8.44 9.33
CA SER A 8 -3.57 8.19 9.75
C SER A 8 -3.65 7.33 11.01
N ARG A 9 -4.68 7.59 11.83
CA ARG A 9 -4.93 6.81 13.06
C ARG A 9 -5.10 5.31 12.77
N VAL A 10 -5.75 4.98 11.64
CA VAL A 10 -5.97 3.58 11.23
C VAL A 10 -4.64 2.88 10.99
N LEU A 11 -3.74 3.48 10.21
CA LEU A 11 -2.43 2.90 9.94
C LEU A 11 -1.57 2.81 11.20
N TYR A 12 -1.56 3.86 12.04
CA TYR A 12 -0.79 3.83 13.28
C TYR A 12 -1.25 2.70 14.21
N LEU A 13 -2.56 2.47 14.36
CA LEU A 13 -3.09 1.38 15.16
C LEU A 13 -2.66 0.00 14.63
N ALA A 14 -2.53 -0.17 13.31
CA ALA A 14 -2.11 -1.42 12.69
C ALA A 14 -0.63 -1.78 12.99
N ILE A 15 0.22 -0.77 13.18
CA ILE A 15 1.68 -0.96 13.32
C ILE A 15 2.21 -0.78 14.75
N ARG A 16 1.49 -0.05 15.62
CA ARG A 16 2.02 0.52 16.87
C ARG A 16 2.79 -0.49 17.73
N GLU A 17 2.26 -1.70 17.90
CA GLU A 17 2.86 -2.70 18.79
C GLU A 17 4.25 -3.11 18.28
N LYS A 18 4.38 -3.30 16.97
CA LYS A 18 5.62 -3.73 16.32
C LYS A 18 6.61 -2.56 16.28
N TYR A 19 6.12 -1.38 15.94
CA TYR A 19 6.94 -0.17 15.85
C TYR A 19 7.55 0.21 17.21
N GLU A 20 6.74 0.26 18.27
CA GLU A 20 7.18 0.66 19.62
C GLU A 20 8.15 -0.36 20.26
N ARG A 21 8.14 -1.62 19.79
CA ARG A 21 9.09 -2.66 20.18
C ARG A 21 10.37 -2.68 19.36
N GLY A 22 10.50 -1.81 18.36
CA GLY A 22 11.62 -1.83 17.41
C GLY A 22 11.59 -2.99 16.42
N TRP A 23 10.45 -3.69 16.30
CA TRP A 23 10.23 -4.75 15.30
C TRP A 23 9.89 -4.13 13.95
N TYR A 24 10.85 -3.39 13.42
CA TYR A 24 10.72 -2.51 12.27
C TYR A 24 10.31 -3.22 10.98
N ARG A 25 10.92 -4.38 10.70
CA ARG A 25 10.52 -5.27 9.60
C ARG A 25 9.02 -5.60 9.68
N ASP A 26 8.57 -6.04 10.86
CA ASP A 26 7.18 -6.44 11.05
C ASP A 26 6.23 -5.24 10.99
N ALA A 27 6.67 -4.06 11.46
CA ALA A 27 5.89 -2.82 11.37
C ALA A 27 5.66 -2.43 9.89
N ILE A 28 6.68 -2.56 9.04
CA ILE A 28 6.54 -2.36 7.58
C ILE A 28 5.57 -3.39 6.99
N LEU A 29 5.70 -4.68 7.33
CA LEU A 29 4.80 -5.72 6.85
C LEU A 29 3.35 -5.44 7.25
N ALA A 30 3.10 -5.02 8.49
CA ALA A 30 1.78 -4.64 8.97
C ALA A 30 1.21 -3.42 8.23
N ALA A 31 2.05 -2.43 7.89
CA ALA A 31 1.64 -1.30 7.08
C ALA A 31 1.23 -1.71 5.67
N ILE A 32 2.02 -2.58 5.02
CA ILE A 32 1.70 -3.09 3.67
C ILE A 32 0.42 -3.93 3.70
N THR A 33 0.22 -4.76 4.72
CA THR A 33 -1.05 -5.49 4.90
C THR A 33 -2.24 -4.52 5.08
N CYS A 34 -2.05 -3.38 5.75
CA CYS A 34 -3.10 -2.36 5.85
C CYS A 34 -3.43 -1.75 4.48
N LEU A 35 -2.42 -1.47 3.65
CA LEU A 35 -2.60 -0.99 2.28
C LEU A 35 -3.33 -2.03 1.41
N GLU A 36 -2.89 -3.28 1.43
CA GLU A 36 -3.50 -4.39 0.69
C GLU A 36 -4.98 -4.59 1.09
N ASN A 37 -5.29 -4.49 2.38
CA ASN A 37 -6.68 -4.55 2.85
C ASN A 37 -7.52 -3.37 2.37
N CYS A 38 -6.97 -2.15 2.39
CA CYS A 38 -7.67 -0.97 1.87
C CYS A 38 -8.02 -1.14 0.38
N ILE A 39 -7.09 -1.67 -0.42
CA ILE A 39 -7.32 -2.00 -1.84
C ILE A 39 -8.37 -3.10 -1.98
N ARG A 40 -8.20 -4.20 -1.24
CA ARG A 40 -9.11 -5.35 -1.29
C ARG A 40 -10.55 -4.95 -1.01
N GLU A 41 -10.76 -4.18 0.05
CA GLU A 41 -12.09 -3.73 0.46
C GLU A 41 -12.70 -2.79 -0.59
N LYS A 42 -11.91 -1.87 -1.12
CA LYS A 42 -12.42 -0.88 -2.08
C LYS A 42 -12.68 -1.47 -3.47
N ALA A 43 -11.86 -2.43 -3.90
CA ALA A 43 -12.04 -3.17 -5.15
C ALA A 43 -12.94 -4.40 -5.03
N ASN A 44 -13.44 -4.70 -3.83
CA ASN A 44 -14.22 -5.90 -3.51
C ASN A 44 -13.54 -7.22 -3.97
N PHE A 45 -12.26 -7.36 -3.66
CA PHE A 45 -11.51 -8.59 -3.91
C PHE A 45 -11.69 -9.61 -2.77
N GLU A 46 -11.56 -10.89 -3.11
CA GLU A 46 -11.56 -11.99 -2.14
C GLU A 46 -10.36 -11.92 -1.19
N ARG A 47 -10.50 -12.51 0.01
CA ARG A 47 -9.54 -12.37 1.14
C ARG A 47 -8.07 -12.55 0.75
N ASP A 48 -7.76 -13.55 -0.06
CA ASP A 48 -6.38 -13.91 -0.43
C ASP A 48 -6.04 -13.62 -1.89
N GLN A 49 -6.95 -12.99 -2.63
CA GLN A 49 -6.80 -12.81 -4.08
C GLN A 49 -5.56 -12.01 -4.45
N ILE A 50 -5.26 -10.94 -3.68
CA ILE A 50 -4.06 -10.11 -3.87
C ILE A 50 -2.79 -10.91 -3.64
N LEU A 51 -2.78 -11.82 -2.65
CA LEU A 51 -1.61 -12.65 -2.36
C LEU A 51 -1.36 -13.69 -3.46
N ILE A 52 -2.44 -14.27 -4.01
CA ILE A 52 -2.35 -15.31 -5.04
C ILE A 52 -1.99 -14.69 -6.40
N ASN A 53 -2.59 -13.55 -6.76
CA ASN A 53 -2.46 -12.93 -8.08
C ASN A 53 -2.24 -11.40 -7.99
N PRO A 54 -1.13 -10.92 -7.40
CA PRO A 54 -0.92 -9.49 -7.13
C PRO A 54 -0.95 -8.64 -8.41
N GLU A 55 -0.28 -9.10 -9.47
CA GLU A 55 -0.21 -8.38 -10.75
C GLU A 55 -1.60 -8.14 -11.36
N SER A 56 -2.40 -9.19 -11.44
CA SER A 56 -3.77 -9.10 -11.96
C SER A 56 -4.66 -8.23 -11.08
N CYS A 57 -4.56 -8.37 -9.75
CA CYS A 57 -5.37 -7.58 -8.82
C CYS A 57 -5.04 -6.09 -8.89
N PHE A 58 -3.75 -5.71 -8.85
CA PHE A 58 -3.38 -4.30 -8.89
C PHE A 58 -3.63 -3.67 -10.27
N HIS A 59 -3.46 -4.43 -11.35
CA HIS A 59 -3.87 -3.98 -12.68
C HIS A 59 -5.39 -3.77 -12.79
N ARG A 60 -6.21 -4.67 -12.25
CA ARG A 60 -7.68 -4.48 -12.23
C ARG A 60 -8.13 -3.36 -11.30
N ALA A 61 -7.44 -3.15 -10.19
CA ALA A 61 -7.77 -2.10 -9.24
C ALA A 61 -7.50 -0.70 -9.83
N PHE A 62 -6.35 -0.49 -10.46
CA PHE A 62 -5.86 0.85 -10.82
C PHE A 62 -5.49 1.03 -12.30
N GLY A 63 -5.59 0.00 -13.13
CA GLY A 63 -5.15 0.05 -14.53
C GLY A 63 -5.97 0.99 -15.42
N ASN A 64 -5.57 1.05 -16.69
CA ASN A 64 -6.17 2.00 -17.64
C ASN A 64 -7.52 1.58 -18.20
N ILE A 65 -7.85 0.29 -18.16
CA ILE A 65 -9.08 -0.28 -18.71
C ILE A 65 -10.00 -0.62 -17.55
N ASP A 66 -11.10 0.13 -17.43
CA ASP A 66 -12.15 -0.04 -16.40
C ASP A 66 -11.64 -0.39 -14.98
N PRO A 67 -10.77 0.46 -14.39
CA PRO A 67 -10.29 0.26 -13.03
C PRO A 67 -11.43 0.29 -12.03
N LEU A 68 -11.36 -0.63 -11.07
CA LEU A 68 -12.28 -0.72 -9.94
C LEU A 68 -12.10 0.44 -8.94
N ILE A 69 -10.94 1.09 -8.94
CA ILE A 69 -10.62 2.24 -8.09
C ILE A 69 -10.10 3.36 -8.97
N LYS A 70 -10.84 4.48 -9.01
CA LYS A 70 -10.49 5.67 -9.81
C LYS A 70 -9.86 6.72 -8.91
N ILE A 71 -8.52 6.80 -8.90
CA ILE A 71 -7.77 7.77 -8.07
C ILE A 71 -7.80 9.21 -8.62
N ASN A 72 -8.36 9.40 -9.82
CA ASN A 72 -8.49 10.66 -10.54
C ASN A 72 -9.67 10.59 -11.54
N GLU A 73 -9.91 11.68 -12.27
CA GLU A 73 -11.05 11.82 -13.19
C GLU A 73 -10.90 11.09 -14.53
N ARG A 74 -9.69 10.64 -14.89
CA ARG A 74 -9.40 9.89 -16.15
C ARG A 74 -9.78 10.61 -17.46
N THR A 75 -9.92 11.93 -17.42
CA THR A 75 -10.27 12.78 -18.58
C THR A 75 -9.07 13.18 -19.46
N ALA A 76 -7.84 13.07 -18.96
CA ALA A 76 -6.62 13.50 -19.63
C ALA A 76 -5.59 12.37 -19.72
N ILE A 77 -4.65 12.47 -20.67
CA ILE A 77 -3.59 11.45 -20.84
C ILE A 77 -2.74 11.31 -19.57
N ALA A 78 -2.49 12.42 -18.86
CA ALA A 78 -1.77 12.43 -17.59
C ALA A 78 -2.50 11.63 -16.51
N HIS A 79 -3.84 11.65 -16.50
CA HIS A 79 -4.65 10.87 -15.55
C HIS A 79 -4.52 9.36 -15.80
N LEU A 80 -4.43 8.95 -17.06
CA LEU A 80 -4.19 7.54 -17.42
C LEU A 80 -2.80 7.09 -16.97
N TYR A 81 -1.77 7.90 -17.21
CA TYR A 81 -0.43 7.60 -16.72
C TYR A 81 -0.36 7.53 -15.19
N GLU A 82 -1.06 8.43 -14.49
CA GLU A 82 -1.12 8.40 -13.03
C GLU A 82 -1.80 7.12 -12.52
N GLN A 83 -2.92 6.70 -13.12
CA GLN A 83 -3.61 5.45 -12.78
C GLN A 83 -2.69 4.23 -12.97
N GLN A 84 -2.12 4.09 -14.16
CA GLN A 84 -1.19 3.01 -14.46
C GLN A 84 0.06 3.04 -13.56
N GLY A 85 0.58 4.23 -13.26
CA GLY A 85 1.69 4.43 -12.35
C GLY A 85 1.36 4.00 -10.93
N PHE A 86 0.15 4.30 -10.45
CA PHE A 86 -0.31 3.86 -9.13
C PHE A 86 -0.39 2.33 -9.04
N ALA A 87 -0.90 1.66 -10.08
CA ALA A 87 -0.88 0.20 -10.18
C ALA A 87 0.55 -0.36 -10.06
N GLN A 88 1.50 0.24 -10.77
CA GLN A 88 2.90 -0.18 -10.77
C GLN A 88 3.61 0.10 -9.44
N ILE A 89 3.31 1.22 -8.78
CA ILE A 89 3.85 1.56 -7.46
C ILE A 89 3.41 0.51 -6.44
N VAL A 90 2.11 0.19 -6.37
CA VAL A 90 1.60 -0.80 -5.42
C VAL A 90 2.17 -2.18 -5.72
N LEU A 91 2.24 -2.58 -6.99
CA LEU A 91 2.88 -3.83 -7.38
C LEU A 91 4.37 -3.86 -6.99
N GLY A 92 5.09 -2.76 -7.19
CA GLY A 92 6.49 -2.60 -6.78
C GLY A 92 6.68 -2.67 -5.26
N ILE A 93 5.74 -2.14 -4.47
CA ILE A 93 5.74 -2.34 -3.01
C ILE A 93 5.56 -3.81 -2.68
N HIS A 94 4.62 -4.49 -3.31
CA HIS A 94 4.39 -5.92 -3.06
C HIS A 94 5.63 -6.76 -3.42
N GLN A 95 6.18 -6.59 -4.63
CA GLN A 95 7.28 -7.42 -5.13
C GLN A 95 8.64 -6.99 -4.58
N GLY A 96 8.92 -5.70 -4.50
CA GLY A 96 10.24 -5.14 -4.17
C GLY A 96 10.43 -4.80 -2.70
N ILE A 97 9.36 -4.58 -1.93
CA ILE A 97 9.44 -4.20 -0.51
C ILE A 97 8.92 -5.33 0.40
N ARG A 98 7.72 -5.85 0.13
CA ARG A 98 7.09 -6.90 0.95
C ARG A 98 7.78 -8.25 0.77
N THR A 99 7.90 -8.75 -0.46
CA THR A 99 8.43 -10.10 -0.73
C THR A 99 9.83 -10.32 -0.14
N PRO A 100 10.82 -9.41 -0.27
CA PRO A 100 12.12 -9.59 0.37
C PRO A 100 12.03 -9.64 1.89
N ARG A 101 11.10 -8.89 2.51
CA ARG A 101 10.86 -8.95 3.96
C ARG A 101 10.11 -10.20 4.40
N ILE A 102 9.42 -10.91 3.52
CA ILE A 102 8.79 -12.20 3.87
C ILE A 102 9.80 -13.34 3.78
N HIS A 103 10.61 -13.36 2.71
CA HIS A 103 11.46 -14.51 2.39
C HIS A 103 12.95 -14.34 2.71
N GLY A 104 13.40 -13.12 2.99
CA GLY A 104 14.81 -12.81 3.27
C GLY A 104 15.07 -12.40 4.71
N GLU A 105 16.35 -12.40 5.06
CA GLU A 105 16.89 -11.86 6.31
C GLU A 105 17.18 -10.36 6.14
N LEU A 106 16.12 -9.55 6.14
CA LEU A 106 16.22 -8.10 6.12
C LEU A 106 16.12 -7.54 7.55
N CYS A 107 17.09 -6.71 7.92
CA CYS A 107 17.06 -5.92 9.14
C CYS A 107 16.72 -4.47 8.78
N ASP A 108 15.51 -4.03 9.10
CA ASP A 108 15.07 -2.66 8.90
C ASP A 108 15.44 -1.79 10.11
N ASP A 109 15.90 -0.56 9.86
CA ASP A 109 16.09 0.44 10.90
C ASP A 109 14.86 1.38 11.03
N GLU A 110 14.86 2.20 12.08
CA GLU A 110 13.75 3.12 12.36
C GLU A 110 13.55 4.12 11.20
N LYS A 111 14.65 4.64 10.65
CA LYS A 111 14.60 5.66 9.59
C LYS A 111 13.96 5.11 8.31
N THR A 112 14.35 3.91 7.91
CA THR A 112 13.81 3.19 6.74
C THR A 112 12.34 2.88 6.96
N THR A 113 12.00 2.38 8.14
CA THR A 113 10.62 2.09 8.54
C THR A 113 9.73 3.32 8.46
N ASN A 114 10.19 4.43 9.03
CA ASN A 114 9.50 5.71 9.00
C ASN A 114 9.21 6.20 7.59
N THR A 115 10.22 6.12 6.71
CA THR A 115 10.10 6.54 5.32
C THR A 115 9.06 5.71 4.58
N ILE A 116 9.12 4.38 4.72
CA ILE A 116 8.19 3.47 4.04
C ILE A 116 6.77 3.63 4.57
N ILE A 117 6.59 3.73 5.88
CA ILE A 117 5.25 3.83 6.48
C ILE A 117 4.56 5.14 6.14
N VAL A 118 5.26 6.27 6.12
CA VAL A 118 4.68 7.54 5.68
C VAL A 118 4.27 7.47 4.20
N PHE A 119 5.07 6.83 3.35
CA PHE A 119 4.69 6.63 1.95
C PHE A 119 3.48 5.70 1.79
N ILE A 120 3.39 4.63 2.58
CA ILE A 120 2.21 3.76 2.62
C ILE A 120 0.96 4.54 3.04
N ASP A 121 1.07 5.41 4.04
CA ASP A 121 -0.05 6.23 4.49
C ASP A 121 -0.54 7.17 3.38
N TYR A 122 0.37 7.81 2.65
CA TYR A 122 0.04 8.60 1.47
C TYR A 122 -0.80 7.79 0.46
N LEU A 123 -0.39 6.55 0.15
CA LEU A 123 -1.13 5.69 -0.79
C LEU A 123 -2.50 5.28 -0.25
N ILE A 124 -2.60 4.94 1.04
CA ILE A 124 -3.88 4.62 1.68
C ILE A 124 -4.83 5.83 1.60
N GLN A 125 -4.35 7.04 1.90
CA GLN A 125 -5.17 8.25 1.80
C GLN A 125 -5.64 8.52 0.36
N ARG A 126 -4.76 8.32 -0.63
CA ARG A 126 -5.12 8.39 -2.06
C ARG A 126 -6.24 7.41 -2.42
N ILE A 127 -6.17 6.17 -1.93
CA ILE A 127 -7.20 5.15 -2.15
C ILE A 127 -8.50 5.52 -1.43
N GLN A 128 -8.43 5.99 -0.19
CA GLN A 128 -9.62 6.38 0.58
C GLN A 128 -10.39 7.54 -0.09
N ALA A 129 -9.68 8.52 -0.65
CA ALA A 129 -10.27 9.64 -1.38
C ALA A 129 -10.79 9.27 -2.79
N ALA A 130 -10.35 8.15 -3.36
CA ALA A 130 -10.75 7.71 -4.69
C ALA A 130 -12.23 7.30 -4.76
N ASN A 131 -12.81 7.31 -5.96
CA ASN A 131 -14.14 6.75 -6.21
C ASN A 131 -14.03 5.25 -6.55
N GLY A 132 -14.94 4.44 -5.98
CA GLY A 132 -15.18 3.06 -6.38
C GLY A 132 -16.22 2.96 -7.49
#